data_AF-A0A257SZ48-F1
#
_entry.id   AF-A0A257SZ48-F1
#
_cell.length_a   1.000
_cell.length_b   1.000
_cell.length_c   1.000
_cell.angle_alpha   90.00
_cell.angle_beta   90.00
_cell.angle_gamma   90.00
#
_symmetry.space_group_name_H-M   'P 1'
#
loop_
_entity.id
_entity.type
_entity.pdbx_description
1 polymer ?
#
loop_
_entity_poly.entity_id
_entity_poly.type
_entity_poly.pdbx_seq_one_letter_code
_entity_poly.pdbx_strand_id
1 'polypeptide(L)'
;WAQRWQDAAQRGNARFTAIGLDSPGEISDHDLLERQVKEAAGVKSAEALWLVFIGHGTFDGKTARFNLRGPDVTAGELAAWLAASERPLAAINCASASGPFINELSGPNRMLVTATKSGFEHNFARFGDYLSAAIADPKADLDKDEQTSLLEAFLSATAGVKEFYDSDARLATEHALVHQGRQGRRRTRRATCRPIAARPQRQRAAVAHRGPPATR
;
A
#
# COMPACT_ATOMS: atom_id res chain seq x y z
N TRP A 1 8.53 -7.65 5.19
CA TRP A 1 9.02 -7.34 3.83
C TRP A 1 9.18 -5.83 3.56
N ALA A 2 9.54 -5.00 4.55
CA ALA A 2 9.73 -3.55 4.34
C ALA A 2 10.98 -3.22 3.49
N GLN A 3 12.07 -4.00 3.64
CA GLN A 3 13.32 -3.78 2.90
C GLN A 3 13.12 -3.77 1.37
N ARG A 4 12.29 -4.67 0.83
CA ARG A 4 12.02 -4.72 -0.62
C ARG A 4 11.36 -3.43 -1.13
N TRP A 5 10.52 -2.80 -0.32
CA TRP A 5 9.93 -1.50 -0.65
C TRP A 5 10.95 -0.36 -0.59
N GLN A 6 11.89 -0.42 0.37
CA GLN A 6 12.99 0.52 0.43
C GLN A 6 13.90 0.39 -0.80
N ASP A 7 14.25 -0.83 -1.18
CA ASP A 7 15.10 -1.09 -2.36
C ASP A 7 14.40 -0.64 -3.65
N ALA A 8 13.09 -0.91 -3.79
CA ALA A 8 12.30 -0.45 -4.92
C ALA A 8 12.22 1.09 -4.99
N ALA A 9 12.02 1.75 -3.85
CA ALA A 9 12.04 3.20 -3.74
C ALA A 9 13.40 3.78 -4.13
N GLN A 10 14.51 3.17 -3.68
CA GLN A 10 15.86 3.59 -4.06
C GLN A 10 16.09 3.45 -5.57
N ARG A 11 15.67 2.33 -6.19
CA ARG A 11 15.80 2.11 -7.65
C ARG A 11 15.08 3.17 -8.47
N GLY A 12 13.90 3.61 -8.04
CA GLY A 12 13.18 4.72 -8.70
C GLY A 12 13.52 6.11 -8.19
N ASN A 13 14.57 6.26 -7.38
CA ASN A 13 15.00 7.54 -6.81
C ASN A 13 13.88 8.27 -6.04
N ALA A 14 13.08 7.50 -5.31
CA ALA A 14 12.01 7.97 -4.45
C ALA A 14 12.54 8.28 -3.04
N ARG A 15 12.15 9.42 -2.46
CA ARG A 15 12.26 9.67 -1.01
C ARG A 15 11.47 8.59 -0.28
N PHE A 16 12.15 7.85 0.59
CA PHE A 16 11.54 6.80 1.39
C PHE A 16 11.48 7.22 2.86
N THR A 17 10.32 7.07 3.49
CA THR A 17 10.14 7.24 4.94
C THR A 17 9.56 5.95 5.51
N ALA A 18 10.29 5.27 6.39
CA ALA A 18 9.75 4.16 7.17
C ALA A 18 9.18 4.66 8.51
N ILE A 19 8.08 4.06 8.93
CA ILE A 19 7.47 4.25 10.26
C ILE A 19 7.28 2.85 10.86
N GLY A 20 7.57 2.69 12.15
CA GLY A 20 7.39 1.39 12.81
C GLY A 20 8.62 0.47 12.83
N LEU A 21 9.72 0.84 12.15
CA LEU A 21 10.96 0.03 12.09
C LEU A 21 11.97 0.37 13.19
N ASP A 22 12.13 1.65 13.51
CA ASP A 22 13.05 2.11 14.56
C ASP A 22 12.47 1.89 15.96
N SER A 23 13.31 1.92 16.99
CA SER A 23 12.84 1.89 18.39
C SER A 23 11.78 2.97 18.65
N PRO A 24 10.76 2.71 19.49
CA PRO A 24 9.74 3.71 19.82
C PRO A 24 10.39 5.00 20.33
N GLY A 25 10.07 6.12 19.69
CA GLY A 25 10.49 7.45 20.12
C GLY A 25 9.44 8.11 21.02
N GLU A 26 9.64 9.40 21.31
CA GLU A 26 8.67 10.22 22.05
C GLU A 26 7.38 10.49 21.26
N ILE A 27 7.48 10.56 19.94
CA ILE A 27 6.35 10.79 19.04
C ILE A 27 5.78 9.42 18.64
N SER A 28 4.46 9.26 18.75
CA SER A 28 3.80 8.01 18.38
C SER A 28 3.89 7.75 16.86
N ASP A 29 3.85 6.46 16.46
CA ASP A 29 3.82 6.09 15.04
C ASP A 29 2.59 6.69 14.33
N HIS A 30 1.49 6.85 15.06
CA HIS A 30 0.28 7.52 14.59
C HIS A 30 0.55 8.97 14.19
N ASP A 31 1.15 9.75 15.08
CA ASP A 31 1.38 11.18 14.84
C ASP A 31 2.49 11.40 13.78
N LEU A 32 3.47 10.50 13.75
CA LEU A 32 4.47 10.45 12.67
C LEU A 32 3.79 10.21 11.32
N LEU A 33 2.87 9.24 11.25
CA LEU A 33 2.14 8.92 10.03
C LEU A 33 1.26 10.10 9.60
N GLU A 34 0.48 10.67 10.51
CA GLU A 34 -0.36 11.84 10.26
C GLU A 34 0.48 12.99 9.66
N ARG A 35 1.59 13.32 10.31
CA ARG A 35 2.48 14.40 9.88
C ARG A 35 3.03 14.14 8.48
N GLN A 36 3.53 12.93 8.22
CA GLN A 36 4.11 12.58 6.91
C GLN A 36 3.06 12.57 5.80
N VAL A 37 1.86 12.04 6.07
CA VAL A 37 0.76 12.02 5.10
C VAL A 37 0.29 13.44 4.80
N LYS A 38 0.07 14.28 5.82
CA LYS A 38 -0.33 15.68 5.62
C LYS A 38 0.73 16.50 4.88
N GLU A 39 2.01 16.34 5.22
CA GLU A 39 3.11 16.98 4.49
C GLU A 39 3.08 16.55 3.02
N ALA A 40 2.98 15.26 2.75
CA ALA A 40 2.99 14.74 1.38
C ALA A 40 1.74 15.09 0.58
N ALA A 41 0.57 15.17 1.23
CA ALA A 41 -0.70 15.58 0.65
C ALA A 41 -0.72 17.07 0.28
N GLY A 42 -0.03 17.92 1.05
CA GLY A 42 0.10 19.35 0.76
C GLY A 42 1.01 19.68 -0.44
N VAL A 43 1.77 18.71 -0.95
CA VAL A 43 2.65 18.89 -2.11
C VAL A 43 1.89 18.70 -3.41
N LYS A 44 1.83 19.75 -4.24
CA LYS A 44 1.32 19.66 -5.61
C LYS A 44 2.38 19.02 -6.52
N SER A 45 2.08 17.83 -7.03
CA SER A 45 2.95 17.10 -7.96
C SER A 45 2.11 16.22 -8.88
N ALA A 46 2.61 16.00 -10.11
CA ALA A 46 2.05 14.99 -11.01
C ALA A 46 2.48 13.56 -10.63
N GLU A 47 3.46 13.42 -9.75
CA GLU A 47 3.97 12.14 -9.28
C GLU A 47 3.05 11.54 -8.22
N ALA A 48 2.87 10.22 -8.24
CA ALA A 48 2.04 9.54 -7.26
C ALA A 48 2.66 9.58 -5.85
N LEU A 49 1.83 9.79 -4.84
CA LEU A 49 2.16 9.48 -3.45
C LEU A 49 1.94 7.98 -3.24
N TRP A 50 2.96 7.29 -2.73
CA TRP A 50 2.88 5.88 -2.39
C TRP A 50 2.76 5.71 -0.87
N LEU A 51 1.67 5.10 -0.43
CA LEU A 51 1.44 4.71 0.96
C LEU A 51 1.35 3.19 1.03
N VAL A 52 2.25 2.55 1.78
CA VAL A 52 2.27 1.09 1.92
C VAL A 52 2.13 0.71 3.39
N PHE A 53 1.07 -0.01 3.72
CA PHE A 53 0.78 -0.50 5.07
C PHE A 53 1.11 -1.99 5.15
N ILE A 54 2.03 -2.34 6.04
CA ILE A 54 2.49 -3.71 6.27
C ILE A 54 2.25 -4.06 7.73
N GLY A 55 1.36 -5.00 8.00
CA GLY A 55 1.10 -5.40 9.38
C GLY A 55 -0.27 -6.00 9.53
N HIS A 56 -0.94 -5.60 10.62
CA HIS A 56 -2.22 -6.14 11.01
C HIS A 56 -3.28 -5.05 10.96
N GLY A 57 -4.50 -5.44 10.68
CA GLY A 57 -5.65 -4.57 10.76
C GLY A 57 -6.79 -5.26 11.50
N THR A 58 -7.66 -4.43 12.05
CA THR A 58 -8.84 -4.83 12.82
C THR A 58 -10.08 -4.17 12.24
N PHE A 59 -11.23 -4.81 12.44
CA PHE A 59 -12.53 -4.30 12.03
C PHE A 59 -13.55 -4.63 13.11
N ASP A 60 -14.24 -3.61 13.62
CA ASP A 60 -15.24 -3.75 14.69
C ASP A 60 -16.67 -3.95 14.16
N GLY A 61 -16.82 -4.23 12.86
CA GLY A 61 -18.12 -4.30 12.16
C GLY A 61 -18.55 -2.97 11.54
N LYS A 62 -17.91 -1.85 11.90
CA LYS A 62 -18.23 -0.51 11.39
C LYS A 62 -17.00 0.24 10.85
N THR A 63 -15.87 0.16 11.55
CA THR A 63 -14.67 0.93 11.28
C THR A 63 -13.46 0.01 11.16
N ALA A 64 -12.75 0.11 10.03
CA ALA A 64 -11.50 -0.58 9.82
C ALA A 64 -10.33 0.26 10.34
N ARG A 65 -9.37 -0.42 10.98
CA ARG A 65 -8.18 0.15 11.57
C ARG A 65 -6.94 -0.58 11.08
N PHE A 66 -5.86 0.16 10.86
CA PHE A 66 -4.54 -0.41 10.70
C PHE A 66 -3.80 -0.29 12.03
N ASN A 67 -3.25 -1.41 12.51
CA ASN A 67 -2.63 -1.46 13.82
C ASN A 67 -1.21 -0.89 13.78
N LEU A 68 -0.99 0.15 14.57
CA LEU A 68 0.31 0.80 14.74
C LEU A 68 0.88 0.47 16.13
N ARG A 69 2.12 0.89 16.39
CA ARG A 69 2.63 0.88 17.77
C ARG A 69 2.09 2.12 18.46
N GLY A 70 1.14 1.91 19.38
CA GLY A 70 0.39 2.98 20.00
C GLY A 70 -1.00 3.11 19.38
N PRO A 71 -1.52 4.34 19.17
CA PRO A 71 -2.86 4.54 18.61
C PRO A 71 -2.99 3.98 17.19
N ASP A 72 -4.06 3.23 16.94
CA ASP A 72 -4.38 2.70 15.61
C ASP A 72 -4.98 3.79 14.71
N VAL A 73 -4.68 3.74 13.42
CA VAL A 73 -5.26 4.67 12.43
C VAL A 73 -6.50 4.07 11.77
N THR A 74 -7.59 4.82 11.72
CA THR A 74 -8.81 4.43 11.00
C THR A 74 -8.74 4.78 9.51
N ALA A 75 -9.54 4.08 8.70
CA ALA A 75 -9.73 4.45 7.30
C ALA A 75 -10.25 5.89 7.11
N GLY A 76 -11.13 6.36 8.00
CA GLY A 76 -11.69 7.71 7.97
C GLY A 76 -10.68 8.81 8.32
N GLU A 77 -9.82 8.60 9.32
CA GLU A 77 -8.72 9.53 9.63
C GLU A 77 -7.76 9.66 8.46
N LEU A 78 -7.37 8.53 7.87
CA LEU A 78 -6.49 8.53 6.71
C LEU A 78 -7.13 9.25 5.50
N ALA A 79 -8.44 9.07 5.28
CA ALA A 79 -9.18 9.81 4.26
C ALA A 79 -9.16 11.32 4.52
N ALA A 80 -9.36 11.74 5.77
CA ALA A 80 -9.32 13.14 6.18
C ALA A 80 -7.92 13.77 5.95
N TRP A 81 -6.84 13.05 6.29
CA TRP A 81 -5.47 13.52 6.04
C TRP A 81 -5.15 13.68 4.55
N LEU A 82 -5.77 12.87 3.70
CA LEU A 82 -5.58 12.87 2.25
C LEU A 82 -6.60 13.75 1.50
N ALA A 83 -7.51 14.44 2.18
CA ALA A 83 -8.61 15.19 1.56
C ALA A 83 -8.10 16.34 0.68
N ALA A 84 -7.01 17.01 1.07
CA ALA A 84 -6.41 18.13 0.34
C ALA A 84 -5.44 17.69 -0.78
N SER A 85 -5.19 16.38 -0.94
CA SER A 85 -4.21 15.87 -1.91
C SER A 85 -4.73 15.96 -3.35
N GLU A 86 -4.10 16.79 -4.17
CA GLU A 86 -4.37 16.89 -5.62
C GLU A 86 -3.55 15.91 -6.47
N ARG A 87 -2.50 15.32 -5.90
CA ARG A 87 -1.60 14.38 -6.59
C ARG A 87 -2.20 12.98 -6.70
N PRO A 88 -1.78 12.16 -7.69
CA PRO A 88 -2.18 10.76 -7.75
C PRO A 88 -1.76 10.01 -6.46
N LEU A 89 -2.53 8.99 -6.07
CA LEU A 89 -2.28 8.18 -4.89
C LEU A 89 -2.22 6.69 -5.24
N ALA A 90 -1.18 6.00 -4.80
CA ALA A 90 -1.14 4.55 -4.65
C ALA A 90 -1.21 4.22 -3.15
N ALA A 91 -2.36 3.73 -2.67
CA ALA A 91 -2.50 3.26 -1.29
C ALA A 91 -2.61 1.73 -1.29
N ILE A 92 -1.61 1.09 -0.70
CA ILE A 92 -1.45 -0.36 -0.68
C ILE A 92 -1.55 -0.82 0.76
N ASN A 93 -2.63 -1.49 1.12
CA ASN A 93 -2.86 -2.03 2.44
C ASN A 93 -2.72 -3.56 2.43
N CYS A 94 -1.56 -4.05 2.87
CA CYS A 94 -1.25 -5.46 2.95
C CYS A 94 -1.67 -6.10 4.29
N ALA A 95 -2.48 -5.43 5.09
CA ALA A 95 -2.91 -5.92 6.39
C ALA A 95 -4.17 -6.80 6.31
N SER A 96 -4.39 -7.60 7.35
CA SER A 96 -5.69 -8.24 7.63
C SER A 96 -6.80 -7.19 7.74
N ALA A 97 -8.04 -7.58 7.44
CA ALA A 97 -9.21 -6.71 7.53
C ALA A 97 -9.11 -5.38 6.74
N SER A 98 -8.29 -5.34 5.68
CA SER A 98 -7.99 -4.12 4.92
C SER A 98 -9.08 -3.70 3.93
N GLY A 99 -9.94 -4.62 3.48
CA GLY A 99 -10.98 -4.37 2.47
C GLY A 99 -11.79 -3.07 2.64
N PRO A 100 -12.31 -2.72 3.84
CA PRO A 100 -13.11 -1.51 4.03
C PRO A 100 -12.37 -0.18 3.77
N PHE A 101 -11.02 -0.17 3.75
CA PHE A 101 -10.26 1.02 3.38
C PHE A 101 -10.55 1.48 1.94
N ILE A 102 -10.94 0.58 1.04
CA ILE A 102 -11.32 0.95 -0.33
C ILE A 102 -12.51 1.89 -0.32
N ASN A 103 -13.51 1.65 0.52
CA ASN A 103 -14.74 2.43 0.53
C ASN A 103 -14.49 3.89 0.94
N GLU A 104 -13.65 4.09 1.95
CA GLU A 104 -13.33 5.42 2.50
C GLU A 104 -12.33 6.20 1.64
N LEU A 105 -11.35 5.50 1.05
CA LEU A 105 -10.27 6.14 0.29
C LEU A 105 -10.57 6.28 -1.21
N SER A 106 -11.70 5.74 -1.69
CA SER A 106 -12.08 5.79 -3.10
C SER A 106 -12.23 7.24 -3.58
N GLY A 107 -11.68 7.53 -4.75
CA GLY A 107 -11.72 8.88 -5.31
C GLY A 107 -10.99 8.96 -6.65
N PRO A 108 -11.12 10.08 -7.38
CA PRO A 108 -10.42 10.28 -8.64
C PRO A 108 -8.91 10.29 -8.43
N ASN A 109 -8.17 9.80 -9.42
CA ASN A 109 -6.70 9.70 -9.39
C ASN A 109 -6.12 8.86 -8.23
N ARG A 110 -6.90 7.90 -7.71
CA ARG A 110 -6.45 6.98 -6.65
C ARG A 110 -6.42 5.55 -7.16
N MET A 111 -5.36 4.82 -6.83
CA MET A 111 -5.24 3.39 -6.98
C MET A 111 -5.10 2.79 -5.59
N LEU A 112 -6.07 1.97 -5.20
CA LEU A 112 -6.13 1.35 -3.89
C LEU A 112 -5.95 -0.15 -4.06
N VAL A 113 -5.12 -0.75 -3.22
CA VAL A 113 -4.89 -2.19 -3.18
C VAL A 113 -5.09 -2.65 -1.74
N THR A 114 -5.89 -3.68 -1.54
CA THR A 114 -6.07 -4.33 -0.23
C THR A 114 -5.72 -5.80 -0.33
N ALA A 115 -5.18 -6.38 0.74
CA ALA A 115 -4.94 -7.81 0.82
C ALA A 115 -6.22 -8.63 1.05
N THR A 116 -7.27 -8.00 1.60
CA THR A 116 -8.55 -8.64 1.87
C THR A 116 -9.70 -7.98 1.13
N LYS A 117 -10.78 -8.73 0.92
CA LYS A 117 -12.02 -8.26 0.30
C LYS A 117 -12.93 -7.60 1.33
N SER A 118 -12.87 -8.06 2.57
CA SER A 118 -13.73 -7.62 3.67
C SER A 118 -12.94 -7.33 4.94
N GLY A 119 -13.59 -6.67 5.90
CA GLY A 119 -13.04 -6.45 7.24
C GLY A 119 -13.04 -7.70 8.12
N PHE A 120 -13.72 -8.77 7.72
CA PHE A 120 -13.85 -10.00 8.51
C PHE A 120 -12.75 -11.03 8.23
N GLU A 121 -11.85 -10.72 7.30
CA GLU A 121 -10.67 -11.55 7.00
C GLU A 121 -9.52 -11.17 7.94
N HIS A 122 -9.56 -11.73 9.15
CA HIS A 122 -8.60 -11.45 10.22
C HIS A 122 -7.31 -12.27 10.15
N ASN A 123 -7.25 -13.25 9.25
CA ASN A 123 -6.08 -14.11 9.09
C ASN A 123 -4.88 -13.33 8.52
N PHE A 124 -3.69 -13.85 8.78
CA PHE A 124 -2.46 -13.28 8.23
C PHE A 124 -2.50 -13.26 6.69
N ALA A 125 -2.30 -12.08 6.13
CA ALA A 125 -2.26 -11.87 4.69
C ALA A 125 -0.86 -12.04 4.13
N ARG A 126 -0.67 -13.02 3.23
CA ARG A 126 0.58 -13.28 2.51
C ARG A 126 0.72 -12.40 1.28
N PHE A 127 -0.36 -11.81 0.79
CA PHE A 127 -0.37 -10.97 -0.40
C PHE A 127 0.71 -9.89 -0.39
N GLY A 128 1.00 -9.27 0.76
CA GLY A 128 2.04 -8.26 0.88
C GLY A 128 3.45 -8.76 0.57
N ASP A 129 3.76 -10.02 0.88
CA ASP A 129 5.04 -10.63 0.56
C ASP A 129 5.21 -10.76 -0.95
N TYR A 130 4.23 -11.38 -1.61
CA TYR A 130 4.19 -11.55 -3.07
C TYR A 130 4.21 -10.21 -3.82
N LEU A 131 3.43 -9.23 -3.36
CA LEU A 131 3.39 -7.90 -3.99
C LEU A 131 4.75 -7.18 -3.87
N SER A 132 5.38 -7.25 -2.70
CA SER A 132 6.70 -6.63 -2.48
C SER A 132 7.81 -7.26 -3.32
N ALA A 133 7.67 -8.54 -3.69
CA ALA A 133 8.59 -9.19 -4.62
C ALA A 133 8.29 -8.78 -6.06
N ALA A 134 7.01 -8.80 -6.46
CA ALA A 134 6.59 -8.51 -7.83
C ALA A 134 6.90 -7.08 -8.27
N ILE A 135 6.82 -6.08 -7.39
CA ILE A 135 7.01 -4.67 -7.75
C ILE A 135 8.40 -4.34 -8.33
N ALA A 136 9.41 -5.18 -8.05
CA ALA A 136 10.78 -5.01 -8.50
C ALA A 136 11.28 -6.17 -9.36
N ASP A 137 10.38 -7.10 -9.74
CA ASP A 137 10.69 -8.26 -10.56
C ASP A 137 10.39 -7.99 -12.04
N PRO A 138 11.40 -8.03 -12.93
CA PRO A 138 11.18 -7.91 -14.37
C PRO A 138 10.23 -8.96 -14.95
N LYS A 139 10.04 -10.11 -14.30
CA LYS A 139 9.06 -11.12 -14.74
C LYS A 139 7.61 -10.69 -14.53
N ALA A 140 7.38 -9.72 -13.65
CA ALA A 140 6.06 -9.15 -13.42
C ALA A 140 5.71 -8.05 -14.44
N ASP A 141 6.63 -7.64 -15.31
CA ASP A 141 6.36 -6.79 -16.47
C ASP A 141 5.63 -7.62 -17.55
N LEU A 142 4.31 -7.47 -17.62
CA LEU A 142 3.45 -8.29 -18.48
C LEU A 142 3.33 -7.67 -19.88
N ASP A 143 3.37 -6.34 -19.98
CA ASP A 143 3.32 -5.64 -21.26
C ASP A 143 4.69 -5.39 -21.92
N LYS A 144 5.77 -5.76 -21.22
CA LYS A 144 7.16 -5.73 -21.67
C LYS A 144 7.66 -4.31 -21.97
N ASP A 145 7.21 -3.33 -21.18
CA ASP A 145 7.64 -1.94 -21.31
C ASP A 145 8.88 -1.58 -20.47
N GLU A 146 9.57 -2.61 -19.96
CA GLU A 146 10.73 -2.56 -19.07
C GLU A 146 10.43 -1.97 -17.68
N GLN A 147 9.16 -1.84 -17.34
CA GLN A 147 8.70 -1.35 -16.05
C GLN A 147 7.58 -2.24 -15.52
N THR A 148 7.47 -2.32 -14.19
CA THR A 148 6.37 -3.06 -13.56
C THR A 148 5.37 -2.08 -12.97
N SER A 149 4.19 -1.97 -13.59
CA SER A 149 3.11 -1.16 -13.03
C SER A 149 2.53 -1.80 -11.77
N LEU A 150 1.87 -1.00 -10.92
CA LEU A 150 1.20 -1.54 -9.72
C LEU A 150 0.11 -2.58 -10.07
N LEU A 151 -0.54 -2.44 -11.23
CA LEU A 151 -1.56 -3.40 -11.66
C LEU A 151 -0.93 -4.73 -12.03
N GLU A 152 0.20 -4.73 -12.72
CA GLU A 152 0.89 -5.97 -13.10
C GLU A 152 1.50 -6.65 -11.88
N ALA A 153 2.10 -5.87 -10.97
CA ALA A 153 2.56 -6.37 -9.68
C ALA A 153 1.40 -7.00 -8.89
N PHE A 154 0.21 -6.38 -8.90
CA PHE A 154 -1.00 -6.94 -8.28
C PHE A 154 -1.44 -8.26 -8.91
N LEU A 155 -1.45 -8.35 -10.25
CA LEU A 155 -1.85 -9.56 -10.97
C LEU A 155 -0.87 -10.71 -10.70
N SER A 156 0.43 -10.44 -10.77
CA SER A 156 1.50 -11.40 -10.45
C SER A 156 1.39 -11.87 -9.00
N ALA A 157 1.21 -10.95 -8.05
CA ALA A 157 1.10 -11.30 -6.64
C ALA A 157 -0.15 -12.12 -6.32
N THR A 158 -1.30 -11.79 -6.92
CA THR A 158 -2.55 -12.54 -6.74
C THR A 158 -2.43 -13.96 -7.28
N ALA A 159 -1.76 -14.13 -8.42
CA ALA A 159 -1.48 -15.45 -8.99
C ALA A 159 -0.60 -16.30 -8.05
N GLY A 160 0.47 -15.73 -7.49
CA GLY A 160 1.33 -16.44 -6.54
C GLY A 160 0.63 -16.82 -5.23
N VAL A 161 -0.21 -15.92 -4.69
CA VAL A 161 -1.04 -16.24 -3.51
C VAL A 161 -2.01 -17.38 -3.82
N LYS A 162 -2.65 -17.36 -5.00
CA LYS A 162 -3.55 -18.43 -5.42
C LYS A 162 -2.82 -19.77 -5.53
N GLU A 163 -1.66 -19.80 -6.18
CA GLU A 163 -0.84 -21.01 -6.31
C GLU A 163 -0.43 -21.58 -4.95
N PHE A 164 -0.10 -20.72 -3.98
CA PHE A 164 0.18 -21.14 -2.61
C PHE A 164 -1.00 -21.86 -1.94
N TYR A 165 -2.21 -21.31 -2.02
CA TYR A 165 -3.39 -21.96 -1.41
C TYR A 165 -3.79 -23.23 -2.16
N ASP A 166 -3.68 -23.24 -3.49
CA ASP A 166 -4.00 -24.40 -4.33
C ASP A 166 -3.03 -25.57 -4.08
N SER A 167 -1.73 -25.30 -4.02
CA SER A 167 -0.68 -26.33 -3.84
C SER A 167 -0.74 -27.01 -2.47
N ASP A 168 -1.09 -26.25 -1.42
CA ASP A 168 -1.23 -26.76 -0.06
C ASP A 168 -2.64 -27.34 0.24
N ALA A 169 -3.55 -27.36 -0.74
CA ALA A 169 -4.97 -27.73 -0.58
C ALA A 169 -5.67 -26.98 0.57
N ARG A 170 -5.30 -25.70 0.76
CA ARG A 170 -5.85 -24.83 1.81
C ARG A 170 -6.97 -23.95 1.27
N LEU A 171 -7.92 -23.61 2.13
CA LEU A 171 -8.91 -22.57 1.82
C LEU A 171 -8.25 -21.19 1.81
N ALA A 172 -8.51 -20.41 0.77
CA ALA A 172 -8.04 -19.03 0.68
C ALA A 172 -8.65 -18.19 1.81
N THR A 173 -7.80 -17.63 2.66
CA THR A 173 -8.21 -16.78 3.79
C THR A 173 -8.06 -15.29 3.53
N GLU A 174 -7.58 -14.94 2.33
CA GLU A 174 -7.35 -13.57 1.88
C GLU A 174 -7.75 -13.45 0.41
N HIS A 175 -8.39 -12.33 0.07
CA HIS A 175 -8.90 -12.07 -1.27
C HIS A 175 -8.52 -10.65 -1.66
N ALA A 176 -7.34 -10.49 -2.25
CA ALA A 176 -6.83 -9.17 -2.60
C ALA A 176 -7.76 -8.45 -3.58
N LEU A 177 -7.95 -7.14 -3.37
CA LEU A 177 -8.72 -6.29 -4.26
C LEU A 177 -7.85 -5.15 -4.78
N VAL A 178 -8.17 -4.72 -6.00
CA VAL A 178 -7.63 -3.50 -6.59
C VAL A 178 -8.80 -2.60 -7.01
N HIS A 179 -8.75 -1.34 -6.60
CA HIS A 179 -9.67 -0.31 -7.03
C HIS A 179 -8.90 0.79 -7.77
N GLN A 180 -9.32 1.10 -9.00
CA GLN A 180 -8.78 2.22 -9.76
C GLN A 180 -9.86 3.29 -9.92
N GLY A 181 -9.63 4.44 -9.29
CA GLY A 181 -10.45 5.62 -9.46
C GLY A 181 -10.34 6.17 -10.87
N ARG A 182 -11.46 6.72 -11.39
CA ARG A 182 -11.46 7.35 -12.72
C ARG A 182 -10.50 8.53 -12.75
N GLN A 183 -9.72 8.63 -13.83
CA GLN A 183 -8.91 9.82 -14.07
C GLN A 183 -9.80 11.01 -14.42
N GLY A 184 -9.54 12.17 -13.79
CA GLY A 184 -10.16 13.42 -14.21
C GLY A 184 -9.84 13.70 -15.68
N ARG A 185 -10.80 14.26 -16.43
CA ARG A 185 -10.77 14.49 -17.90
C ARG A 185 -9.66 15.43 -18.45
N ARG A 186 -8.50 15.57 -17.79
CA ARG A 186 -7.36 16.29 -18.38
C ARG A 186 -6.52 15.32 -19.21
N ARG A 187 -6.60 15.48 -20.54
CA ARG A 187 -5.81 14.77 -21.56
C ARG A 187 -4.31 14.78 -21.22
N THR A 188 -3.84 13.73 -20.54
CA THR A 188 -2.45 13.29 -20.53
C THR A 188 -2.48 11.76 -20.61
N ARG A 189 -1.67 11.20 -21.51
CA ARG A 189 -1.69 9.78 -21.89
C ARG A 189 -1.56 8.87 -20.66
N ARG A 190 -2.43 7.85 -20.55
CA ARG A 190 -2.40 6.71 -19.61
C ARG A 190 -1.54 6.93 -18.35
N ALA A 191 -2.12 7.54 -17.31
CA ALA A 191 -1.57 7.41 -15.97
C ALA A 191 -2.08 6.11 -15.30
N THR A 192 -1.58 4.95 -15.74
CA THR A 192 -1.39 3.85 -14.78
C THR A 192 -0.54 4.41 -13.64
N CYS A 193 -0.81 4.03 -12.40
CA CYS A 193 0.01 4.50 -11.28
C CYS A 193 1.46 4.08 -11.58
N ARG A 194 2.29 5.07 -11.94
CA ARG A 194 3.60 4.82 -12.53
C ARG A 194 4.47 4.07 -11.51
N PRO A 195 5.24 3.06 -11.93
CA PRO A 195 6.07 2.25 -11.06
C PRO A 195 6.89 3.08 -10.07
N ILE A 196 7.03 2.56 -8.85
CA ILE A 196 7.95 3.12 -7.87
C ILE A 196 9.43 2.94 -8.28
N ALA A 197 9.71 2.02 -9.22
CA ALA A 197 11.03 1.65 -9.71
C ALA A 197 11.37 2.24 -11.11
N ALA A 198 10.59 3.19 -11.62
CA ALA A 198 10.86 3.82 -12.92
C ALA A 198 12.11 4.74 -12.89
N ARG A 199 12.83 4.86 -14.02
CA ARG A 199 13.97 5.79 -14.21
C ARG A 199 13.63 7.26 -13.85
N PRO A 200 14.64 8.09 -13.51
CA PRO A 200 14.62 8.95 -12.33
C PRO A 200 13.72 10.19 -12.48
N GLN A 201 12.79 10.35 -11.55
CA GLN A 201 12.30 11.64 -11.05
C GLN A 201 11.69 11.43 -9.66
N ARG A 202 11.78 12.46 -8.81
CA ARG A 202 11.83 12.41 -7.33
C ARG A 202 10.52 11.95 -6.66
N GLN A 203 10.20 10.66 -6.70
CA GLN A 203 8.99 10.16 -6.04
C GLN A 203 9.08 10.26 -4.50
N ARG A 204 7.96 10.18 -3.77
CA ARG A 204 7.95 10.13 -2.29
C ARG A 204 7.10 8.93 -1.85
N ALA A 205 7.65 8.07 -1.00
CA ALA A 205 7.07 6.83 -0.49
C ALA A 205 7.13 6.82 1.04
N ALA A 206 6.00 6.51 1.69
CA ALA A 206 5.94 6.27 3.13
C ALA A 206 5.46 4.83 3.39
N VAL A 207 6.18 4.09 4.23
CA VAL A 207 5.89 2.69 4.56
C VAL A 207 5.75 2.53 6.07
N ALA A 208 4.64 1.98 6.54
CA ALA A 208 4.41 1.65 7.95
C ALA A 208 4.50 0.12 8.16
N HIS A 209 5.30 -0.34 9.12
CA HIS A 209 5.54 -1.77 9.39
C HIS A 209 5.36 -2.15 10.87
N ARG A 210 4.77 -3.32 11.17
CA ARG A 210 4.76 -3.93 12.53
C ARG A 210 5.75 -5.11 12.64
N GLY A 211 6.75 -5.02 13.52
CA GLY A 211 7.65 -6.14 13.87
C GLY A 211 6.96 -7.24 14.70
N PRO A 212 7.51 -8.47 14.76
CA PRO A 212 6.90 -9.58 15.51
C PRO A 212 6.86 -9.29 17.02
N PRO A 213 5.90 -9.87 17.77
CA PRO A 213 5.90 -9.76 19.21
C PRO A 213 7.15 -10.43 19.78
N ALA A 214 7.86 -9.74 20.66
CA ALA A 214 8.97 -10.32 21.42
C ALA A 214 8.40 -11.45 22.30
N THR A 215 8.71 -12.69 21.96
CA THR A 215 8.51 -13.85 22.83
C THR A 215 9.49 -13.75 24.00
N ARG A 216 8.94 -13.67 25.21
CA ARG A 216 9.65 -13.97 26.45
C ARG A 216 9.64 -15.47 26.68
#